data_AF-A0A655ABT8-F1
#
_entry.id   AF-A0A655ABT8-F1
#
_cell.length_a   1.000
_cell.length_b   1.000
_cell.length_c   1.000
_cell.angle_alpha   90.00
_cell.angle_beta   90.00
_cell.angle_gamma   90.00
#
_symmetry.space_group_name_H-M   'P 1'
#
loop_
_entity.id
_entity.type
_entity.pdbx_description
1 polymer ?
#
loop_
_entity_poly.entity_id
_entity_poly.type
_entity_poly.pdbx_seq_one_letter_code
_entity_poly.pdbx_strand_id
1 'polypeptide(L)'
;MTYEIDLSTKNATKLRGDLKQWVAAGRRVGGRRRGRSGSGRGRGAIDREQSAAIREWARRNGHNVSTRGRIPADVIDAYHAAT
;
A
#
# COMPACT_ATOMS: atom_id res chain seq x y z
N MET A 1 35.85 26.18 9.88
CA MET A 1 36.37 25.34 8.77
C MET A 1 35.19 24.81 7.98
N THR A 2 35.24 24.88 6.65
CA THR A 2 34.21 24.35 5.76
C THR A 2 34.85 23.37 4.80
N TYR A 3 34.27 22.19 4.66
CA TYR A 3 34.74 21.14 3.75
C TYR A 3 33.67 20.84 2.71
N GLU A 4 34.10 20.63 1.47
CA GLU A 4 33.25 20.21 0.36
C GLU A 4 33.84 18.94 -0.27
N ILE A 5 32.96 18.08 -0.77
CA ILE A 5 33.33 16.89 -1.54
C ILE A 5 32.84 17.08 -2.96
N ASP A 6 33.77 17.11 -3.92
CA ASP A 6 33.42 17.06 -5.34
C ASP A 6 32.93 15.65 -5.72
N LEU A 7 31.69 15.59 -6.20
CA LEU A 7 31.05 14.36 -6.69
C LEU A 7 30.94 14.33 -8.22
N SER A 8 31.90 14.94 -8.93
CA SER A 8 32.12 14.68 -10.34
C SER A 8 32.15 13.19 -10.66
N THR A 9 31.83 12.80 -11.90
CA THR A 9 31.56 11.40 -12.27
C THR A 9 32.62 10.41 -11.81
N LYS A 10 33.90 10.78 -11.91
CA LYS A 10 35.03 9.96 -11.47
C LYS A 10 35.04 9.79 -9.94
N ASN A 11 34.89 10.88 -9.20
CA ASN A 11 34.92 10.89 -7.73
C ASN A 11 33.69 10.19 -7.14
N ALA A 12 32.51 10.42 -7.72
CA ALA A 12 31.29 9.72 -7.31
C ALA A 12 31.36 8.21 -7.59
N THR A 13 32.00 7.79 -8.69
CA THR A 13 32.20 6.36 -8.97
C THR A 13 33.13 5.73 -7.93
N LYS A 14 34.22 6.41 -7.58
CA LYS A 14 35.14 5.96 -6.52
C LYS A 14 34.43 5.83 -5.18
N LEU A 15 33.69 6.88 -4.77
CA LEU A 15 32.95 6.88 -3.51
C LEU A 15 31.92 5.73 -3.42
N ARG A 16 31.18 5.47 -4.50
CA ARG A 16 30.24 4.32 -4.55
C ARG A 16 30.97 2.99 -4.50
N GLY A 17 32.15 2.88 -5.10
CA GLY A 17 33.02 1.70 -5.02
C GLY A 17 33.46 1.43 -3.59
N ASP A 18 33.97 2.45 -2.89
CA ASP A 18 34.45 2.34 -1.52
C ASP A 18 33.32 1.96 -0.54
N LEU A 19 32.11 2.46 -0.79
CA LEU A 19 30.92 2.13 -0.01
C LEU A 19 30.32 0.75 -0.32
N LYS A 20 30.69 0.11 -1.44
CA LYS A 20 30.03 -1.11 -1.95
C LYS A 20 30.04 -2.27 -0.95
N GLN A 21 31.17 -2.50 -0.28
CA GLN A 21 31.30 -3.60 0.71
C GLN A 21 30.39 -3.39 1.93
N TRP A 22 30.26 -2.14 2.38
CA TRP A 22 29.44 -1.78 3.53
C TRP A 22 27.95 -1.84 3.21
N VAL A 23 27.58 -1.40 2.01
CA VAL A 23 26.20 -1.54 1.51
C VAL A 23 25.82 -3.02 1.34
N ALA A 24 26.75 -3.85 0.86
CA ALA A 24 26.51 -5.29 0.70
C ALA A 24 26.31 -6.01 2.05
N ALA A 25 27.05 -5.61 3.09
CA ALA A 25 26.88 -6.13 4.46
C ALA A 25 25.73 -5.46 5.22
N GLY A 26 25.22 -4.34 4.72
CA GLY A 26 24.19 -3.53 5.37
C GLY A 26 22.81 -4.18 5.29
N ARG A 27 22.06 -4.13 6.40
CA ARG A 27 20.63 -4.45 6.39
C ARG A 27 19.81 -3.19 6.16
N ARG A 28 18.71 -3.30 5.41
CA ARG A 28 17.73 -2.20 5.31
C ARG A 28 17.06 -2.01 6.67
N VAL A 29 17.35 -0.90 7.32
CA VAL A 29 16.64 -0.42 8.51
C VAL A 29 15.66 0.66 8.06
N GLY A 30 14.38 0.33 8.05
CA GLY A 30 13.33 1.23 7.58
C GLY A 30 13.04 1.16 6.07
N GLY A 31 11.88 1.73 5.71
CA GLY A 31 11.22 1.53 4.43
C GLY A 31 10.06 0.56 4.61
N ARG A 32 8.84 1.04 4.35
CA ARG A 32 7.66 0.18 4.26
C ARG A 32 8.02 -0.91 3.26
N ARG A 33 8.13 -2.17 3.71
CA ARG A 33 7.97 -3.30 2.80
C ARG A 33 6.66 -2.97 2.10
N ARG A 34 6.72 -2.54 0.84
CA ARG A 34 5.53 -2.51 0.00
C ARG A 34 5.20 -3.97 -0.05
N GLY A 35 4.28 -4.35 0.85
CA GLY A 35 3.96 -5.75 1.09
C GLY A 35 3.73 -6.29 -0.29
N ARG A 36 4.58 -7.23 -0.71
CA ARG A 36 4.16 -8.21 -1.70
C ARG A 36 2.76 -8.57 -1.23
N SER A 37 1.76 -8.34 -2.08
CA SER A 37 0.37 -8.68 -1.83
C SER A 37 0.32 -10.18 -1.53
N GLY A 38 0.75 -10.56 -0.34
CA GLY A 38 0.53 -11.84 0.26
C GLY A 38 -0.95 -11.78 0.49
N SER A 39 -1.68 -12.55 -0.33
CA SER A 39 -2.70 -13.48 0.10
C SER A 39 -2.95 -13.40 1.61
N GLY A 40 -3.56 -12.30 2.02
CA GLY A 40 -3.97 -12.06 3.38
C GLY A 40 -5.28 -12.80 3.50
N ARG A 41 -5.22 -14.07 3.87
CA ARG A 41 -6.33 -14.70 4.58
C ARG A 41 -6.63 -13.79 5.77
N GLY A 42 -7.70 -13.01 5.66
CA GLY A 42 -7.95 -11.90 6.56
C GLY A 42 -9.37 -11.38 6.45
N ARG A 43 -10.28 -12.16 7.06
CA ARG A 43 -11.69 -11.90 7.38
C ARG A 43 -12.65 -11.96 6.20
N GLY A 44 -13.75 -12.69 6.44
CA GLY A 44 -14.73 -13.18 5.49
C GLY A 44 -14.88 -12.26 4.28
N ALA A 45 -14.59 -12.79 3.10
CA ALA A 45 -15.24 -12.28 1.92
C ALA A 45 -16.74 -12.37 2.24
N ILE A 46 -17.36 -11.24 2.56
CA ILE A 46 -18.76 -11.02 2.20
C ILE A 46 -18.84 -11.59 0.79
N ASP A 47 -19.65 -12.63 0.64
CA ASP A 47 -19.71 -13.37 -0.61
C ASP A 47 -19.81 -12.37 -1.77
N ARG A 48 -19.13 -12.65 -2.88
CA ARG A 48 -19.03 -11.65 -3.96
C ARG A 48 -20.42 -11.16 -4.39
N GLU A 49 -21.40 -12.03 -4.25
CA GLU A 49 -22.83 -11.80 -4.41
C GLU A 49 -23.39 -10.80 -3.40
N GLN A 50 -23.19 -11.00 -2.09
CA GLN A 50 -23.58 -10.03 -1.06
C GLN A 50 -22.89 -8.67 -1.26
N SER A 51 -21.63 -8.67 -1.66
CA SER A 51 -20.90 -7.43 -1.98
C SER A 51 -21.52 -6.72 -3.19
N ALA A 52 -22.05 -7.45 -4.17
CA ALA A 52 -22.75 -6.85 -5.31
C ALA A 52 -24.10 -6.26 -4.89
N ALA A 53 -24.87 -6.98 -4.08
CA ALA A 53 -26.17 -6.55 -3.56
C ALA A 53 -26.05 -5.26 -2.71
N ILE A 54 -25.07 -5.21 -1.80
CA ILE A 54 -24.79 -4.01 -0.99
C ILE A 54 -24.42 -2.83 -1.90
N ARG A 55 -23.63 -3.05 -2.96
CA ARG A 55 -23.24 -1.98 -3.92
C ARG A 55 -24.42 -1.45 -4.71
N GLU A 56 -25.38 -2.29 -5.07
CA GLU A 56 -26.60 -1.89 -5.78
C GLU A 56 -27.56 -1.13 -4.88
N TRP A 57 -27.77 -1.62 -3.66
CA TRP A 57 -28.54 -0.91 -2.65
C TRP A 57 -27.91 0.45 -2.34
N ALA A 58 -26.59 0.50 -2.15
CA ALA A 58 -25.87 1.74 -1.87
C ALA A 58 -26.03 2.77 -2.99
N ARG A 59 -25.89 2.36 -4.27
CA ARG A 59 -26.12 3.24 -5.43
C ARG A 59 -27.56 3.76 -5.48
N ARG A 60 -28.56 2.93 -5.19
CA ARG A 60 -29.97 3.34 -5.16
C ARG A 60 -30.29 4.31 -4.02
N ASN A 61 -29.60 4.19 -2.89
CA ASN A 61 -29.79 5.05 -1.71
C ASN A 61 -28.84 6.27 -1.70
N GLY A 62 -28.11 6.52 -2.80
CA GLY A 62 -27.23 7.69 -2.93
C GLY A 62 -25.91 7.59 -2.15
N HIS A 63 -25.54 6.41 -1.65
CA HIS A 63 -24.25 6.21 -0.97
C HIS A 63 -23.10 6.11 -1.99
N ASN A 64 -22.00 6.80 -1.70
CA ASN A 64 -20.80 6.80 -2.55
C ASN A 64 -19.99 5.50 -2.35
N VAL A 65 -20.13 4.57 -3.28
CA VAL A 65 -19.42 3.29 -3.30
C VAL A 65 -18.52 3.17 -4.52
N SER A 66 -17.30 2.66 -4.32
CA SER A 66 -16.38 2.40 -5.42
C SER A 66 -16.88 1.26 -6.32
N THR A 67 -16.58 1.35 -7.62
CA THR A 67 -16.93 0.33 -8.62
C THR A 67 -16.22 -1.00 -8.39
N ARG A 68 -15.07 -0.99 -7.70
CA ARG A 68 -14.28 -2.18 -7.40
C ARG A 68 -13.65 -2.11 -6.00
N GLY A 69 -13.40 -3.26 -5.41
CA GLY A 69 -12.72 -3.38 -4.12
C GLY A 69 -13.66 -3.38 -2.91
N ARG A 70 -13.11 -3.05 -1.75
CA ARG A 70 -13.82 -3.07 -0.46
C ARG A 70 -14.90 -2.01 -0.40
N ILE A 71 -16.05 -2.40 0.14
CA ILE A 71 -17.15 -1.49 0.45
C ILE A 71 -16.84 -0.83 1.81
N PRO A 72 -17.06 0.49 1.97
CA PRO A 72 -16.92 1.15 3.27
C PRO A 72 -17.78 0.46 4.33
N ALA A 73 -17.26 0.34 5.55
CA ALA A 73 -17.98 -0.29 6.66
C ALA A 73 -19.32 0.41 6.93
N ASP A 74 -19.33 1.75 6.87
CA ASP A 74 -20.53 2.57 7.06
C ASP A 74 -21.69 2.18 6.13
N VAL A 75 -21.38 1.75 4.89
CA VAL A 75 -22.38 1.34 3.90
C VAL A 75 -22.88 -0.08 4.18
N ILE A 76 -22.01 -0.96 4.67
CA ILE A 76 -22.38 -2.32 5.09
C ILE A 76 -23.32 -2.24 6.29
N ASP A 77 -22.99 -1.42 7.28
CA ASP A 77 -23.81 -1.22 8.48
C ASP A 77 -25.16 -0.57 8.12
N ALA A 78 -25.17 0.42 7.23
CA ALA A 78 -26.41 1.03 6.74
C ALA A 78 -27.29 0.02 5.97
N TYR A 79 -26.69 -0.89 5.20
CA TYR A 79 -27.42 -1.96 4.53
C TYR A 79 -28.04 -2.95 5.53
N HIS A 80 -27.30 -3.34 6.58
CA HIS A 80 -27.81 -4.20 7.64
C HIS A 80 -28.86 -3.52 8.52
N ALA A 81 -28.83 -2.19 8.66
CA ALA A 81 -29.86 -1.44 9.37
C ALA A 81 -31.13 -1.23 8.53
N ALA A 82 -31.01 -1.26 7.20
CA ALA A 82 -32.12 -1.06 6.26
C ALA A 82 -32.74 -2.36 5.75
N THR A 83 -32.18 -3.52 6.12
CA THR A 83 -32.67 -4.88 5.80
C THR A 83 -33.24 -5.51 7.06
#